data_AF-A0A841D1Y0-F1
#
_entry.id   AF-A0A841D1Y0-F1
#
_cell.length_a   1.000
_cell.length_b   1.000
_cell.length_c   1.000
_cell.angle_alpha   90.00
_cell.angle_beta   90.00
_cell.angle_gamma   90.00
#
_symmetry.space_group_name_H-M   'P 1'
#
loop_
_entity.id
_entity.type
_entity.pdbx_description
1 polymer ?
#
loop_
_entity_poly.entity_id
_entity_poly.type
_entity_poly.pdbx_seq_one_letter_code
_entity_poly.pdbx_strand_id
1 'polypeptide(L)'
;MTAPLVADPPGGTSQRGRWRLVPAGPVTVASVLTVLAASVPGGDMPLLIAAVPAWLLSFCVWVACLAARRPRRGPLVCVLPLAGGLVFALVAAEVPLRVAFAVSEPALTEYAASLPERERWVFQERQAGVFPIGRARRWNGITELTAEGSGGTLEQCGFAHVPAGRLQSLEASRITRLSGDWYATCTDFG
;
A
#
# COMPACT_ATOMS: atom_id res chain seq x y z
N MET A 1 46.35 52.76 -25.97
CA MET A 1 46.44 51.30 -26.15
C MET A 1 45.41 50.67 -25.24
N THR A 2 44.31 50.21 -25.83
CA THR A 2 43.07 49.80 -25.15
C THR A 2 42.98 48.28 -25.24
N ALA A 3 42.96 47.58 -24.11
CA ALA A 3 42.85 46.13 -24.06
C ALA A 3 41.42 45.67 -24.40
N PRO A 4 41.22 44.58 -25.15
CA PRO A 4 39.89 44.08 -25.48
C PRO A 4 39.25 43.39 -24.26
N LEU A 5 38.00 43.77 -24.00
CA LEU A 5 37.11 43.16 -23.01
C LEU A 5 36.76 41.73 -23.50
N VAL A 6 37.32 40.71 -22.86
CA VAL A 6 36.94 39.31 -23.08
C VAL A 6 35.61 39.09 -22.38
N ALA A 7 34.54 38.88 -23.16
CA ALA A 7 33.23 38.52 -22.64
C ALA A 7 33.23 37.04 -22.22
N ASP A 8 33.03 36.79 -20.93
CA ASP A 8 32.82 35.44 -20.41
C ASP A 8 31.49 34.87 -20.95
N PRO A 9 31.45 33.63 -21.48
CA PRO A 9 30.22 33.02 -21.96
C PRO A 9 29.28 32.69 -20.78
N PRO A 10 27.96 32.92 -20.92
CA PRO A 10 27.01 32.71 -19.85
C PRO A 10 26.82 31.21 -19.53
N GLY A 11 27.26 30.81 -18.35
CA GLY A 11 26.48 29.97 -17.42
C GLY A 11 25.91 28.63 -17.94
N GLY A 12 26.77 27.71 -18.38
CA GLY A 12 26.40 26.33 -18.74
C GLY A 12 26.18 25.36 -17.57
N THR A 13 25.62 25.78 -16.42
CA THR A 13 25.54 24.94 -15.20
C THR A 13 24.19 24.26 -14.94
N SER A 14 23.12 24.56 -15.69
CA SER A 14 21.77 24.03 -15.39
C SER A 14 21.49 22.58 -15.86
N GLN A 15 22.19 22.09 -16.88
CA GLN A 15 21.80 20.83 -17.53
C GLN A 15 22.24 19.54 -16.79
N ARG A 16 23.24 19.62 -15.89
CA ARG A 16 23.76 18.44 -15.17
C ARG A 16 22.87 17.98 -14.01
N GLY A 17 21.98 18.82 -13.49
CA GLY A 17 21.07 18.48 -12.39
C GLY A 17 19.86 17.64 -12.81
N ARG A 18 19.34 17.89 -14.02
CA ARG A 18 18.07 17.32 -14.49
C ARG A 18 18.11 15.80 -14.72
N TRP A 19 19.29 15.24 -15.00
CA TRP A 19 19.48 13.80 -15.24
C TRP A 19 19.59 12.96 -13.96
N ARG A 20 19.74 13.57 -12.78
CA ARG A 20 19.85 12.80 -11.52
C ARG A 20 18.49 12.41 -10.92
N LEU A 21 17.40 13.06 -11.33
CA LEU A 21 16.07 12.84 -10.75
C LEU A 21 15.19 11.87 -11.55
N VAL A 22 15.54 11.59 -12.81
CA VAL A 22 14.74 10.74 -13.71
C VAL A 22 14.47 9.32 -13.16
N PRO A 23 15.43 8.60 -12.55
CA PRO A 23 15.18 7.24 -12.09
C PRO A 23 14.39 7.17 -10.76
N ALA A 24 14.26 8.28 -10.03
CA ALA A 24 13.54 8.29 -8.75
C ALA A 24 12.01 8.18 -8.95
N GLY A 25 11.48 8.79 -10.02
CA GLY A 25 10.04 8.86 -10.28
C GLY A 25 9.34 7.50 -10.38
N PRO A 26 9.78 6.58 -11.24
CA PRO A 26 9.13 5.28 -11.39
C PRO A 26 9.15 4.44 -10.10
N VAL A 27 10.26 4.49 -9.37
CA VAL A 27 10.43 3.72 -8.12
C VAL A 27 9.55 4.28 -7.02
N THR A 28 9.46 5.60 -6.87
CA THR A 28 8.60 6.21 -5.85
C THR A 28 7.14 5.92 -6.15
N VAL A 29 6.71 6.04 -7.41
CA VAL A 29 5.34 5.70 -7.83
C VAL A 29 5.04 4.22 -7.58
N ALA A 30 5.93 3.31 -7.98
CA ALA A 30 5.75 1.87 -7.74
C ALA A 30 5.66 1.55 -6.24
N SER A 31 6.52 2.16 -5.43
CA SER A 31 6.57 1.96 -3.99
C SER A 31 5.29 2.46 -3.33
N VAL A 32 4.83 3.67 -3.67
CA VAL A 32 3.60 4.27 -3.12
C VAL A 32 2.39 3.42 -3.50
N LEU A 33 2.25 3.04 -4.77
CA LEU A 33 1.13 2.20 -5.20
C LEU A 33 1.12 0.84 -4.47
N THR A 34 2.28 0.22 -4.30
CA THR A 34 2.38 -1.08 -3.59
C THR A 34 1.99 -0.95 -2.12
N VAL A 35 2.47 0.11 -1.45
CA VAL A 35 2.13 0.38 -0.03
C VAL A 35 0.65 0.70 0.13
N LEU A 36 0.07 1.50 -0.76
CA LEU A 36 -1.36 1.80 -0.75
C LEU A 36 -2.18 0.53 -0.99
N ALA A 37 -1.79 -0.29 -1.97
CA ALA A 37 -2.49 -1.54 -2.25
C ALA A 37 -2.45 -2.48 -1.04
N ALA A 38 -1.31 -2.59 -0.36
CA ALA A 38 -1.13 -3.43 0.82
C ALA A 38 -1.73 -2.85 2.11
N SER A 39 -2.25 -1.62 2.10
CA SER A 39 -2.87 -1.01 3.28
C SER A 39 -4.27 -1.56 3.57
N VAL A 40 -4.93 -2.14 2.57
CA VAL A 40 -6.24 -2.79 2.66
C VAL A 40 -6.05 -4.28 2.96
N PRO A 41 -6.86 -4.91 3.85
CA PRO A 41 -6.74 -6.34 4.13
C PRO A 41 -6.94 -7.16 2.84
N GLY A 42 -6.09 -8.15 2.58
CA GLY A 42 -6.08 -8.91 1.33
C GLY A 42 -5.49 -8.19 0.11
N GLY A 43 -5.24 -6.88 0.22
CA GLY A 43 -4.72 -6.04 -0.84
C GLY A 43 -5.80 -5.53 -1.82
N ASP A 44 -5.56 -4.35 -2.38
CA ASP A 44 -6.34 -3.79 -3.49
C ASP A 44 -5.75 -4.30 -4.82
N MET A 45 -6.44 -5.26 -5.45
CA MET A 45 -5.99 -5.89 -6.70
C MET A 45 -5.80 -4.90 -7.86
N PRO A 46 -6.75 -3.98 -8.15
CA PRO A 46 -6.53 -2.93 -9.14
C PRO A 46 -5.23 -2.14 -8.93
N LEU A 47 -4.94 -1.73 -7.69
CA LEU A 47 -3.70 -1.00 -7.37
C LEU A 47 -2.45 -1.87 -7.52
N LEU A 48 -2.51 -3.16 -7.13
CA LEU A 48 -1.40 -4.10 -7.36
C LEU A 48 -1.10 -4.26 -8.85
N ILE A 49 -2.13 -4.45 -9.68
CA ILE A 49 -1.98 -4.54 -11.13
C ILE A 49 -1.37 -3.26 -11.70
N ALA A 50 -1.79 -2.09 -11.20
CA ALA A 50 -1.21 -0.81 -11.60
C ALA A 50 0.26 -0.61 -11.13
N ALA A 51 0.67 -1.26 -10.03
CA ALA A 51 2.04 -1.22 -9.54
C ALA A 51 3.01 -2.06 -10.39
N VAL A 52 2.54 -3.15 -11.01
CA VAL A 52 3.36 -4.03 -11.87
C VAL A 52 4.11 -3.29 -12.98
N PRO A 53 3.46 -2.49 -13.87
CA PRO A 53 4.17 -1.78 -14.92
C PRO A 53 5.18 -0.76 -14.37
N ALA A 54 4.89 -0.15 -13.21
CA ALA A 54 5.82 0.79 -12.57
C ALA A 54 7.08 0.08 -12.04
N TRP A 55 6.95 -1.12 -11.46
CA TRP A 55 8.08 -1.97 -11.09
C TRP A 55 8.87 -2.44 -12.29
N LEU A 56 8.20 -2.85 -13.37
CA LEU A 56 8.85 -3.26 -14.63
C LEU A 56 9.65 -2.11 -15.25
N LEU A 57 9.09 -0.91 -15.33
CA LEU A 57 9.79 0.28 -15.81
C LEU A 57 11.00 0.60 -14.93
N SER A 58 10.85 0.53 -13.61
CA SER A 58 11.94 0.74 -12.65
C SER A 58 13.08 -0.26 -12.87
N PHE A 59 12.75 -1.53 -13.08
CA PHE A 59 13.71 -2.58 -13.39
C PHE A 59 14.40 -2.36 -14.74
N CYS A 60 13.67 -2.03 -15.79
CA CYS A 60 14.24 -1.71 -17.11
C CYS A 60 15.22 -0.54 -17.04
N VAL A 61 14.87 0.54 -16.34
CA VAL A 61 15.75 1.70 -16.13
C VAL A 61 17.01 1.28 -15.38
N TRP A 62 16.87 0.46 -14.33
CA TRP A 62 18.00 -0.05 -13.57
C TRP A 62 18.95 -0.90 -14.43
N VAL A 63 18.42 -1.84 -15.23
CA VAL A 63 19.21 -2.67 -16.14
C VAL A 63 19.89 -1.83 -17.21
N ALA A 64 19.21 -0.83 -17.79
CA ALA A 64 19.81 0.08 -18.77
C ALA A 64 20.97 0.88 -18.16
N CYS A 65 20.83 1.35 -16.91
CA CYS A 65 21.90 2.01 -16.17
C CYS A 65 23.10 1.08 -15.92
N LEU A 66 22.87 -0.20 -15.61
CA LEU A 66 23.93 -1.21 -15.47
C LEU A 66 24.64 -1.48 -16.81
N ALA A 67 23.87 -1.59 -17.89
CA ALA A 67 24.38 -1.91 -19.22
C ALA A 67 25.20 -0.77 -19.84
N ALA A 68 24.93 0.48 -19.49
CA ALA A 68 25.58 1.68 -20.05
C ALA A 68 27.09 1.83 -19.75
N ARG A 69 27.76 0.83 -19.14
CA ARG A 69 29.23 0.72 -18.92
C ARG A 69 29.94 2.01 -18.45
N ARG A 70 29.27 2.94 -17.75
CA ARG A 70 29.94 4.12 -17.18
C ARG A 70 30.70 3.72 -15.92
N PRO A 71 32.04 3.93 -15.84
CA PRO A 71 32.91 3.39 -14.79
C PRO A 71 32.76 4.05 -13.42
N ARG A 72 31.73 4.89 -13.20
CA ARG A 72 31.40 5.44 -11.87
C ARG A 72 30.14 4.75 -11.35
N ARG A 73 30.28 3.47 -11.00
CA ARG A 73 29.31 2.69 -10.22
C ARG A 73 29.23 3.29 -8.81
N GLY A 74 28.47 4.38 -8.68
CA GLY A 74 28.18 4.99 -7.38
C GLY A 74 27.14 4.18 -6.60
N PRO A 75 26.93 4.50 -5.30
CA PRO A 75 25.98 3.82 -4.42
C PRO A 75 24.53 3.80 -4.95
N LEU A 76 24.20 4.71 -5.89
CA LEU A 76 22.90 4.81 -6.54
C LEU A 76 22.43 3.52 -7.24
N VAL A 77 23.36 2.68 -7.71
CA VAL A 77 23.01 1.40 -8.37
C VAL A 77 22.36 0.42 -7.36
N CYS A 78 22.75 0.49 -6.09
CA CYS A 78 22.20 -0.36 -5.03
C CYS A 78 20.90 0.21 -4.44
N VAL A 79 20.62 1.50 -4.60
CA VAL A 79 19.44 2.16 -4.01
C VAL A 79 18.14 1.54 -4.51
N LEU A 80 18.03 1.26 -5.81
CA LEU A 80 16.80 0.74 -6.41
C LEU A 80 16.42 -0.67 -5.92
N PRO A 81 17.31 -1.69 -5.96
CA PRO A 81 16.99 -3.01 -5.41
C PRO A 81 16.81 -2.98 -3.89
N LEU A 82 17.55 -2.13 -3.17
CA LEU A 82 17.35 -1.97 -1.71
C LEU A 82 15.99 -1.36 -1.38
N ALA A 83 15.58 -0.31 -2.10
CA ALA A 83 14.27 0.31 -1.91
C ALA A 83 13.14 -0.66 -2.24
N GLY A 84 13.25 -1.39 -3.36
CA GLY A 84 12.30 -2.44 -3.71
C GLY A 84 12.23 -3.53 -2.66
N GLY A 85 13.37 -4.11 -2.28
CA GLY A 85 13.45 -5.13 -1.24
C GLY A 85 12.85 -4.67 0.09
N LEU A 86 13.10 -3.42 0.48
CA LEU A 86 12.51 -2.84 1.69
C LEU A 86 10.99 -2.72 1.60
N VAL A 87 10.45 -2.23 0.48
CA VAL A 87 8.98 -2.13 0.28
C VAL A 87 8.34 -3.51 0.33
N PHE A 88 8.90 -4.50 -0.37
CA PHE A 88 8.40 -5.87 -0.32
C PHE A 88 8.49 -6.47 1.08
N ALA A 89 9.57 -6.21 1.82
CA ALA A 89 9.70 -6.67 3.20
C ALA A 89 8.64 -6.05 4.11
N LEU A 90 8.36 -4.74 3.97
CA LEU A 90 7.32 -4.05 4.74
C LEU A 90 5.93 -4.60 4.42
N VAL A 91 5.64 -4.84 3.14
CA VAL A 91 4.37 -5.42 2.68
C VAL A 91 4.20 -6.85 3.17
N ALA A 92 5.24 -7.67 3.07
CA ALA A 92 5.22 -9.05 3.57
C ALA A 92 5.05 -9.13 5.09
N ALA A 93 5.55 -8.13 5.82
CA ALA A 93 5.35 -8.00 7.26
C ALA A 93 4.00 -7.31 7.63
N GLU A 94 3.13 -7.04 6.65
CA GLU A 94 1.84 -6.38 6.82
C GLU A 94 1.91 -5.02 7.54
N VAL A 95 3.06 -4.33 7.46
CA VAL A 95 3.28 -3.04 8.13
C VAL A 95 2.31 -1.97 7.62
N PRO A 96 2.10 -1.79 6.30
CA PRO A 96 1.15 -0.80 5.79
C PRO A 96 -0.27 -1.02 6.32
N LEU A 97 -0.75 -2.26 6.33
CA LEU A 97 -2.06 -2.64 6.87
C LEU A 97 -2.18 -2.27 8.35
N ARG A 98 -1.19 -2.66 9.17
CA ARG A 98 -1.20 -2.36 10.62
C ARG A 98 -1.19 -0.87 10.91
N VAL A 99 -0.43 -0.09 10.14
CA VAL A 99 -0.39 1.38 10.28
C VAL A 99 -1.73 2.00 9.88
N ALA A 100 -2.28 1.62 8.72
CA ALA A 100 -3.57 2.12 8.25
C ALA A 100 -4.71 1.77 9.21
N PHE A 101 -4.67 0.55 9.77
CA PHE A 101 -5.58 0.10 10.80
C PHE A 101 -5.44 0.94 12.07
N ALA A 102 -4.23 1.10 12.62
CA ALA A 102 -4.02 1.87 13.85
C ALA A 102 -4.53 3.31 13.75
N VAL A 103 -4.39 3.94 12.58
CA VAL A 103 -4.95 5.29 12.32
C VAL A 103 -6.48 5.28 12.27
N SER A 104 -7.09 4.18 11.82
CA SER A 104 -8.55 4.08 11.59
C SER A 104 -9.31 3.36 12.71
N GLU A 105 -8.60 2.75 13.67
CA GLU A 105 -9.18 1.94 14.75
C GLU A 105 -10.30 2.67 15.52
N PRO A 106 -10.17 3.97 15.89
CA PRO A 106 -11.25 4.69 16.56
C PRO A 106 -12.52 4.80 15.70
N ALA A 107 -12.37 5.13 14.41
CA ALA A 107 -13.49 5.29 13.48
C ALA A 107 -14.16 3.94 13.16
N LEU A 108 -13.38 2.88 13.02
CA LEU A 108 -13.89 1.51 12.86
C LEU A 108 -14.68 1.07 14.11
N THR A 109 -14.19 1.39 15.31
CA THR A 109 -14.85 1.07 16.57
C THR A 109 -16.16 1.83 16.74
N GLU A 110 -16.18 3.12 16.42
CA GLU A 110 -17.41 3.92 16.42
C GLU A 110 -18.43 3.37 15.40
N TYR A 111 -17.97 3.03 14.20
CA TYR A 111 -18.84 2.44 13.17
C TYR A 111 -19.40 1.09 13.62
N ALA A 112 -18.55 0.20 14.16
CA ALA A 112 -18.97 -1.10 14.69
C ALA A 112 -19.99 -0.97 15.84
N ALA A 113 -19.79 0.01 16.72
CA ALA A 113 -20.71 0.29 17.81
C ALA A 113 -22.07 0.83 17.32
N SER A 114 -22.07 1.59 16.22
CA SER A 114 -23.29 2.16 15.62
C SER A 114 -24.18 1.14 14.91
N LEU A 115 -23.65 -0.03 14.57
CA LEU A 115 -24.40 -1.07 13.87
C LEU A 115 -25.43 -1.72 14.81
N PRO A 116 -26.68 -1.89 14.35
CA PRO A 116 -27.68 -2.62 15.10
C PRO A 116 -27.33 -4.11 15.17
N GLU A 117 -27.62 -4.73 16.30
CA GLU A 117 -27.46 -6.17 16.49
C GLU A 117 -28.47 -6.92 15.61
N ARG A 118 -28.02 -7.42 14.45
CA ARG A 118 -28.83 -8.12 13.44
C ARG A 118 -27.99 -9.12 12.68
N GLU A 119 -28.52 -10.33 12.52
CA GLU A 119 -27.85 -11.42 11.80
C GLU A 119 -27.71 -11.20 10.28
N ARG A 120 -28.38 -10.17 9.72
CA ARG A 120 -28.35 -9.89 8.29
C ARG A 120 -27.28 -8.85 7.94
N TRP A 121 -26.65 -9.05 6.78
CA TRP A 121 -25.77 -8.07 6.17
C TRP A 121 -26.50 -6.78 5.85
N VAL A 122 -25.89 -5.66 6.24
CA VAL A 122 -26.26 -4.32 5.81
C VAL A 122 -25.29 -3.92 4.71
N PHE A 123 -25.84 -3.68 3.51
CA PHE A 123 -25.11 -3.10 2.40
C PHE A 123 -25.19 -1.58 2.54
N GLN A 124 -24.08 -0.97 2.93
CA GLN A 124 -23.99 0.47 3.06
C GLN A 124 -22.55 0.86 2.74
N GLU A 125 -22.34 1.46 1.57
CA GLU A 125 -21.07 2.09 1.22
C GLU A 125 -20.84 3.24 2.20
N ARG A 126 -19.90 3.03 3.12
CA ARG A 126 -19.53 4.05 4.10
C ARG A 126 -18.03 3.98 4.35
N GLN A 127 -17.44 5.15 4.47
CA GLN A 127 -16.03 5.28 4.84
C GLN A 127 -15.89 5.23 6.37
N ALA A 128 -15.08 4.30 6.87
CA ALA A 128 -14.74 4.17 8.29
C ALA A 128 -13.22 4.34 8.46
N GLY A 129 -12.79 5.56 8.76
CA GLY A 129 -11.38 5.95 8.72
C GLY A 129 -10.87 5.99 7.27
N VAL A 130 -9.77 5.31 6.99
CA VAL A 130 -9.23 5.23 5.61
C VAL A 130 -9.86 4.11 4.78
N PHE A 131 -10.70 3.26 5.39
CA PHE A 131 -11.25 2.07 4.73
C PHE A 131 -12.65 2.31 4.18
N PRO A 132 -12.90 2.02 2.89
CA PRO A 132 -14.25 1.93 2.35
C PRO A 132 -14.87 0.61 2.82
N ILE A 133 -15.97 0.68 3.57
CA ILE A 133 -16.73 -0.49 4.01
C ILE A 133 -17.92 -0.65 3.08
N GLY A 134 -17.99 -1.78 2.38
CA GLY A 134 -19.08 -2.09 1.45
C GLY A 134 -20.20 -2.93 2.09
N ARG A 135 -19.84 -3.75 3.09
CA ARG A 135 -20.81 -4.54 3.87
C ARG A 135 -20.44 -4.56 5.33
N ALA A 136 -21.45 -4.59 6.18
CA ALA A 136 -21.27 -4.77 7.60
C ALA A 136 -22.34 -5.70 8.17
N ARG A 137 -21.96 -6.47 9.18
CA ARG A 137 -22.87 -7.36 9.92
C ARG A 137 -22.47 -7.37 11.38
N ARG A 138 -23.44 -7.32 12.28
CA ARG A 138 -23.18 -7.44 13.72
C ARG A 138 -24.12 -8.48 14.33
N TRP A 139 -23.56 -9.56 14.85
CA TRP A 139 -24.31 -10.70 15.34
C TRP A 139 -23.62 -11.33 16.55
N ASN A 140 -24.39 -11.62 17.61
CA ASN A 140 -23.88 -12.18 18.87
C ASN A 140 -22.69 -11.42 19.48
N GLY A 141 -22.66 -10.10 19.31
CA GLY A 141 -21.59 -9.20 19.76
C GLY A 141 -20.37 -9.16 18.83
N ILE A 142 -20.33 -9.97 17.77
CA ILE A 142 -19.28 -9.95 16.76
C ILE A 142 -19.67 -8.98 15.67
N THR A 143 -18.76 -8.09 15.28
CA THR A 143 -18.96 -7.20 14.13
C THR A 143 -18.00 -7.60 13.02
N GLU A 144 -18.55 -7.92 11.85
CA GLU A 144 -17.79 -8.16 10.62
C GLU A 144 -18.00 -6.98 9.68
N LEU A 145 -16.90 -6.40 9.22
CA LEU A 145 -16.84 -5.28 8.29
C LEU A 145 -16.06 -5.71 7.06
N THR A 146 -16.70 -5.67 5.91
CA THR A 146 -16.07 -6.07 4.66
C THR A 146 -15.57 -4.84 3.92
N ALA A 147 -14.26 -4.80 3.65
CA ALA A 147 -13.66 -3.70 2.94
C ALA A 147 -13.97 -3.82 1.44
N GLU A 148 -14.40 -2.74 0.82
CA GLU A 148 -14.66 -2.70 -0.61
C GLU A 148 -13.35 -2.81 -1.40
N GLY A 149 -13.37 -3.54 -2.52
CA GLY A 149 -12.18 -3.76 -3.37
C GLY A 149 -11.11 -4.69 -2.78
N SER A 150 -11.36 -5.27 -1.61
CA SER A 150 -10.41 -6.14 -0.89
C SER A 150 -10.49 -7.61 -1.32
N GLY A 151 -9.34 -8.32 -1.30
CA GLY A 151 -9.26 -9.77 -1.57
C GLY A 151 -9.34 -10.19 -3.05
N GLY A 152 -9.75 -9.30 -3.94
CA GLY A 152 -9.79 -9.57 -5.39
C GLY A 152 -11.04 -10.35 -5.82
N THR A 153 -10.89 -11.23 -6.83
CA THR A 153 -12.03 -11.94 -7.44
C THR A 153 -12.40 -13.25 -6.75
N LEU A 154 -11.50 -13.83 -5.95
CA LEU A 154 -11.65 -15.16 -5.36
C LEU A 154 -11.73 -15.15 -3.83
N GLU A 155 -11.35 -14.03 -3.23
CA GLU A 155 -11.28 -13.84 -1.79
C GLU A 155 -11.95 -12.51 -1.47
N GLN A 156 -12.56 -12.43 -0.29
CA GLN A 156 -13.09 -11.20 0.24
C GLN A 156 -12.56 -10.96 1.62
N CYS A 157 -12.00 -9.78 1.84
CA CYS A 157 -11.34 -9.44 3.08
C CYS A 157 -12.02 -8.29 3.83
N GLY A 158 -11.61 -8.11 5.07
CA GLY A 158 -12.22 -7.12 5.94
C GLY A 158 -11.65 -7.16 7.34
N PHE A 159 -12.44 -6.65 8.27
CA PHE A 159 -12.14 -6.56 9.68
C PHE A 159 -13.23 -7.24 10.49
N ALA A 160 -12.84 -7.92 11.56
CA ALA A 160 -13.76 -8.45 12.54
C ALA A 160 -13.41 -7.89 13.93
N HIS A 161 -14.41 -7.36 14.62
CA HIS A 161 -14.33 -7.00 16.04
C HIS A 161 -15.01 -8.10 16.84
N VAL A 162 -14.23 -8.86 17.62
CA VAL A 162 -14.68 -10.06 18.34
C VAL A 162 -14.44 -9.88 19.83
N PRO A 163 -15.36 -9.21 20.55
CA PRO A 163 -15.22 -9.06 22.00
C PRO A 163 -15.27 -10.44 22.67
N ALA A 164 -14.29 -10.70 23.53
CA ALA A 164 -14.03 -12.00 24.19
C ALA A 164 -13.40 -13.10 23.31
N GLY A 165 -12.85 -12.77 22.14
CA GLY A 165 -11.96 -13.67 21.40
C GLY A 165 -12.61 -14.96 20.88
N ARG A 166 -13.93 -14.97 20.69
CA ARG A 166 -14.69 -16.09 20.12
C ARG A 166 -14.46 -16.21 18.61
N LEU A 167 -13.26 -16.60 18.21
CA LEU A 167 -12.86 -16.68 16.79
C LEU A 167 -13.48 -17.87 16.05
N GLN A 168 -13.89 -18.93 16.75
CA GLN A 168 -14.44 -20.15 16.14
C GLN A 168 -15.75 -19.91 15.36
N SER A 169 -16.43 -18.81 15.63
CA SER A 169 -17.65 -18.41 14.94
C SER A 169 -17.41 -17.59 13.65
N LEU A 170 -16.17 -17.20 13.36
CA LEU A 170 -15.84 -16.51 12.11
C LEU A 170 -15.65 -17.52 10.99
N GLU A 171 -16.47 -17.39 9.94
CA GLU A 171 -16.31 -18.13 8.68
C GLU A 171 -15.22 -17.46 7.82
N ALA A 172 -13.97 -17.55 8.27
CA ALA A 172 -12.81 -16.96 7.60
C ALA A 172 -11.75 -18.03 7.30
N SER A 173 -11.20 -18.02 6.08
CA SER A 173 -10.08 -18.87 5.68
C SER A 173 -8.75 -18.36 6.24
N ARG A 174 -8.63 -17.04 6.42
CA ARG A 174 -7.48 -16.40 7.06
C ARG A 174 -7.93 -15.42 8.14
N ILE A 175 -7.27 -15.49 9.30
CA ILE A 175 -7.50 -14.60 10.43
C ILE A 175 -6.14 -14.08 10.94
N THR A 176 -5.96 -12.76 10.95
CA THR A 176 -4.77 -12.12 11.48
C THR A 176 -5.15 -11.11 12.56
N ARG A 177 -4.58 -11.22 13.75
CA ARG A 177 -4.83 -10.26 14.83
C ARG A 177 -4.13 -8.92 14.56
N LEU A 178 -4.89 -7.83 14.69
CA LEU A 178 -4.40 -6.45 14.48
C LEU A 178 -4.08 -5.77 15.81
N SER A 179 -5.11 -5.47 16.61
CA SER A 179 -5.03 -4.78 17.91
C SER A 179 -6.21 -5.21 18.78
N GLY A 180 -6.00 -5.40 20.09
CA GLY A 180 -7.10 -5.71 21.02
C GLY A 180 -7.97 -6.89 20.54
N ASP A 181 -9.25 -6.60 20.34
CA ASP A 181 -10.31 -7.51 19.85
C ASP A 181 -10.55 -7.41 18.32
N TRP A 182 -9.70 -6.68 17.60
CA TRP A 182 -9.76 -6.52 16.15
C TRP A 182 -8.85 -7.49 15.39
N TYR A 183 -9.41 -8.06 14.34
CA TYR A 183 -8.77 -9.02 13.44
C TYR A 183 -8.99 -8.58 11.98
N ALA A 184 -7.99 -8.77 11.13
CA ALA A 184 -8.19 -8.83 9.70
C ALA A 184 -8.67 -10.24 9.34
N THR A 185 -9.71 -10.34 8.54
CA THR A 185 -10.31 -11.61 8.12
C THR A 185 -10.43 -11.65 6.62
N CYS A 186 -10.22 -12.83 6.05
CA CYS A 186 -10.51 -13.10 4.65
C CYS A 186 -11.28 -14.40 4.50
N THR A 187 -12.18 -14.44 3.52
CA THR A 187 -13.04 -15.57 3.19
C THR A 187 -12.89 -15.88 1.71
N ASP A 188 -12.55 -17.14 1.40
CA ASP A 188 -12.45 -17.63 0.03
C ASP A 188 -13.83 -18.04 -0.48
N PHE A 189 -14.09 -17.81 -1.78
CA PHE A 189 -15.33 -18.24 -2.46
C PHE A 189 -15.20 -19.61 -3.16
N GLY A 190 -14.13 -20.35 -2.86
CA GLY A 190 -13.76 -21.62 -3.50
C GLY A 190 -14.50 -22.85 -3.00
#